data_AF-A0AA39N7E4-F1
#
_entry.id   AF-A0AA39N7E4-F1
#
_cell.length_a   1.000
_cell.length_b   1.000
_cell.length_c   1.000
_cell.angle_alpha   90.00
_cell.angle_beta   90.00
_cell.angle_gamma   90.00
#
_symmetry.space_group_name_H-M   'P 1'
#
loop_
_entity.id
_entity.type
_entity.pdbx_description
1 polymer ?
#
loop_
_entity_poly.entity_id
_entity_poly.type
_entity_poly.pdbx_seq_one_letter_code
_entity_poly.pdbx_strand_id
1 'polypeptide(L)'
;MSQSDISAITERRAAPIDRLFVEILTYIFHMCVLERGCLFPRLDVNDRKIGPWKLGRVCSLWRQIANKTPTLWTRLSFSFSLVKDPVSRFKVALEGSSCLSLDLELSPDDQYPIDVQREIYQLAISHSWRWERLTITPNHAVLPFLSDIRARQLDRLSHLVVHCPELWTPLPIDAFQDAPALQTIKPHHNYGGVRFELPWNNIVEFYDYTSSVESVSMHHVIDMIQRFPNIETLYAPMMCSPFSTVVSIATPFVRTSLRDLTACEGPILRSLVLP
;
A
#
# COMPACT_ATOMS: atom_id res chain seq x y z
N MET A 1 45.84 46.26 36.70
CA MET A 1 44.49 46.86 36.57
C MET A 1 44.30 47.18 35.08
N SER A 2 43.99 46.17 34.28
CA SER A 2 42.64 45.71 33.87
C SER A 2 42.34 46.24 32.46
N GLN A 3 42.68 45.40 31.49
CA GLN A 3 42.36 45.50 30.07
C GLN A 3 40.92 45.00 29.87
N SER A 4 40.04 45.90 29.45
CA SER A 4 39.04 45.70 28.40
C SER A 4 38.36 44.32 28.33
N ASP A 5 37.22 44.22 29.00
CA ASP A 5 36.13 43.31 28.67
C ASP A 5 35.64 43.56 27.24
N ILE A 6 36.17 42.81 26.27
CA ILE A 6 35.53 42.66 24.96
C ILE A 6 34.91 41.27 24.96
N SER A 7 33.60 41.24 25.21
CA SER A 7 32.76 40.08 25.01
C SER A 7 32.96 39.59 23.57
N ALA A 8 33.63 38.45 23.41
CA ALA A 8 33.67 37.69 22.17
C ALA A 8 32.25 37.19 21.89
N ILE A 9 31.44 38.02 21.23
CA ILE A 9 30.25 37.56 20.52
C ILE A 9 30.79 36.76 19.35
N THR A 10 30.92 35.45 19.56
CA THR A 10 31.24 34.51 18.50
C THR A 10 30.08 34.54 17.51
N GLU A 11 30.22 35.33 16.44
CA GLU A 11 29.32 35.31 15.29
C GLU A 11 29.26 33.87 14.76
N ARG A 12 28.18 33.15 15.10
CA ARG A 12 27.85 31.89 14.44
C ARG A 12 27.60 32.22 12.97
N ARG A 13 28.61 32.00 12.13
CA ARG A 13 28.44 32.04 10.67
C ARG A 13 27.35 31.04 10.31
N ALA A 14 26.22 31.56 9.83
CA ALA A 14 25.14 30.75 9.29
C ALA A 14 25.73 29.82 8.22
N ALA A 15 25.42 28.53 8.29
CA ALA A 15 25.89 27.58 7.31
C ALA A 15 25.34 27.98 5.93
N PRO A 16 26.03 27.70 4.81
CA PRO A 16 25.54 28.04 3.47
C PRO A 16 24.11 27.56 3.21
N ILE A 17 23.71 26.46 3.84
CA ILE A 17 22.38 25.87 3.74
C ILE A 17 21.28 26.70 4.43
N ASP A 18 21.64 27.50 5.44
CA ASP A 18 20.71 28.39 6.16
C ASP A 18 20.36 29.64 5.34
N ARG A 19 21.03 29.84 4.18
CA ARG A 19 20.76 30.93 3.23
C ARG A 19 19.89 30.49 2.06
N LEU A 20 19.61 29.20 1.92
CA LEU A 20 18.74 28.71 0.86
C LEU A 20 17.29 29.07 1.17
N PHE A 21 16.56 29.46 0.13
CA PHE A 21 15.11 29.65 0.20
C PHE A 21 14.42 28.35 0.61
N VAL A 22 13.33 28.49 1.38
CA VAL A 22 12.59 27.35 1.91
C VAL A 22 12.02 26.46 0.80
N GLU A 23 11.69 27.05 -0.35
CA GLU A 23 11.22 26.39 -1.55
C GLU A 23 12.29 25.45 -2.13
N ILE A 24 13.54 25.91 -2.19
CA ILE A 24 14.66 25.09 -2.68
C ILE A 24 14.98 23.96 -1.69
N LEU A 25 14.97 24.25 -0.39
CA LEU A 25 15.13 23.20 0.63
C LEU A 25 14.01 22.16 0.57
N THR A 26 12.77 22.61 0.36
CA THR A 26 11.62 21.73 0.20
C THR A 26 11.77 20.86 -1.04
N TYR A 27 12.21 21.43 -2.18
CA TYR A 27 12.51 20.66 -3.38
C TYR A 27 13.59 19.60 -3.11
N ILE A 28 14.70 19.96 -2.48
CA ILE A 28 15.76 19.02 -2.08
C ILE A 28 15.20 17.91 -1.17
N PHE A 29 14.27 18.22 -0.27
CA PHE A 29 13.65 17.22 0.60
C PHE A 29 12.82 16.21 -0.20
N HIS A 30 12.06 16.67 -1.21
CA HIS A 30 11.35 15.79 -2.13
C HIS A 30 12.33 14.88 -2.87
N MET A 31 13.42 15.42 -3.40
CA MET A 31 14.47 14.61 -4.06
C MET A 31 15.02 13.53 -3.10
N CYS A 32 15.26 13.89 -1.84
CA CYS A 32 15.86 13.01 -0.85
C CYS A 32 14.92 11.89 -0.38
N VAL A 33 13.62 12.19 -0.28
CA VAL A 33 12.61 11.30 0.30
C VAL A 33 11.83 10.53 -0.76
N LEU A 34 11.53 11.17 -1.89
CA LEU A 34 10.62 10.66 -2.91
C LEU A 34 11.31 10.19 -4.19
N GLU A 35 12.52 10.68 -4.53
CA GLU A 35 13.14 10.42 -5.85
C GLU A 35 14.30 9.42 -5.86
N ARG A 36 14.58 8.71 -4.75
CA ARG A 36 15.48 7.54 -4.82
C ARG A 36 14.77 6.42 -5.59
N GLY A 37 15.21 6.21 -6.83
CA GLY A 37 14.46 5.53 -7.90
C GLY A 37 14.13 4.04 -7.78
N CYS A 38 13.45 3.60 -8.84
CA CYS A 38 13.08 2.27 -9.37
C CYS A 38 12.41 1.22 -8.46
N LEU A 39 12.46 1.31 -7.13
CA LEU A 39 11.84 0.34 -6.20
C LEU A 39 11.18 1.01 -4.98
N PHE A 40 10.61 2.21 -5.14
CA PHE A 40 10.12 3.10 -4.08
C PHE A 40 9.56 2.38 -2.83
N PRO A 41 10.34 2.17 -1.76
CA PRO A 41 9.78 1.73 -0.50
C PRO A 41 9.03 2.93 0.07
N ARG A 42 7.74 2.75 0.32
CA ARG A 42 6.98 3.63 1.21
C ARG A 42 7.78 3.89 2.49
N LEU A 43 7.64 5.08 3.08
CA LEU A 43 8.34 5.42 4.32
C LEU A 43 7.91 4.47 5.44
N ASP A 44 8.80 3.60 5.91
CA ASP A 44 8.58 2.89 7.18
C ASP A 44 8.48 3.94 8.30
N VAL A 45 7.27 4.12 8.83
CA VAL A 45 6.99 5.10 9.89
C VAL A 45 7.76 4.81 11.17
N ASN A 46 8.19 3.56 11.35
CA ASN A 46 8.96 3.12 12.50
C ASN A 46 10.48 3.32 12.31
N ASP A 47 10.98 3.41 11.08
CA ASP A 47 12.38 3.72 10.81
C ASP A 47 12.65 5.24 10.81
N ARG A 48 13.22 5.71 11.93
CA ARG A 48 13.58 7.11 12.11
C ARG A 48 14.90 7.52 11.43
N LYS A 49 15.55 6.61 10.69
CA LYS A 49 16.78 6.87 9.93
C LYS A 49 16.49 7.29 8.49
N ILE A 50 15.24 7.24 8.06
CA ILE A 50 14.79 7.59 6.72
C ILE A 50 13.72 8.69 6.75
N GLY A 51 13.35 9.16 5.56
CA GLY A 51 12.24 10.09 5.36
C GLY A 51 12.34 11.44 6.09
N PRO A 52 11.19 12.06 6.36
CA PRO A 52 11.09 13.31 7.13
C PRO A 52 11.76 13.23 8.51
N TRP A 53 11.74 12.06 9.15
CA TRP A 53 12.38 11.85 10.44
C TRP A 53 13.88 12.13 10.40
N LYS A 54 14.55 11.68 9.34
CA LYS A 54 15.99 11.91 9.14
C LYS A 54 16.28 13.40 8.92
N LEU A 55 15.49 14.05 8.09
CA LEU A 55 15.62 15.48 7.79
C LEU A 55 15.46 16.33 9.06
N GLY A 56 14.48 16.00 9.90
CA GLY A 56 14.23 16.70 11.15
C GLY A 56 15.31 16.56 12.24
N ARG A 57 16.32 15.70 12.04
CA ARG A 57 17.46 15.57 12.96
C ARG A 57 18.62 16.52 12.64
N VAL A 58 18.61 17.17 11.47
CA VAL A 58 19.73 18.01 11.02
C VAL A 58 19.78 19.32 11.81
N CYS A 59 18.71 20.11 11.75
CA CYS A 59 18.56 21.34 12.53
C CYS A 59 17.08 21.67 12.77
N SER A 60 16.81 22.70 13.59
CA SER A 60 15.44 23.12 13.91
C SER A 60 14.66 23.60 12.68
N LEU A 61 15.32 24.31 11.75
CA LEU A 61 14.72 24.79 10.51
C LEU A 61 14.27 23.61 9.62
N TRP A 62 15.15 22.62 9.40
CA TRP A 62 14.84 21.44 8.59
C TRP A 62 13.68 20.64 9.17
N ARG A 63 13.63 20.50 10.49
CA ARG A 63 12.51 19.87 11.17
C ARG A 63 11.21 20.62 10.96
N GLN A 64 11.23 21.96 11.05
CA GLN A 64 10.03 22.76 10.79
C GLN A 64 9.56 22.62 9.34
N ILE A 65 10.48 22.66 8.37
CA ILE A 65 10.17 22.47 6.96
C ILE A 65 9.58 21.08 6.73
N ALA A 66 10.25 20.01 7.18
CA ALA A 66 9.79 18.64 7.01
C ALA A 66 8.40 18.41 7.62
N ASN A 67 8.11 19.00 8.79
CA ASN A 67 6.80 18.92 9.43
C ASN A 67 5.72 19.76 8.73
N LYS A 68 6.09 20.85 8.03
CA LYS A 68 5.18 21.73 7.31
C LYS A 68 5.02 21.39 5.83
N THR A 69 5.59 20.26 5.38
CA THR A 69 5.52 19.81 3.99
C THR A 69 4.79 18.46 3.92
N PRO A 70 3.45 18.46 3.79
CA PRO A 70 2.65 17.23 3.90
C PRO A 70 2.94 16.18 2.84
N THR A 71 3.39 16.61 1.66
CA THR A 71 3.76 15.72 0.54
C THR A 71 4.89 14.74 0.88
N LEU A 72 5.72 15.04 1.90
CA LEU A 72 6.76 14.12 2.37
C LEU A 72 6.22 12.96 3.21
N TRP A 73 4.93 13.01 3.58
CA TRP A 73 4.27 12.07 4.48
C TRP A 73 3.14 11.27 3.80
N THR A 74 3.03 11.31 2.47
CA THR A 74 1.89 10.68 1.76
C THR A 74 2.09 9.21 1.42
N ARG A 75 3.34 8.73 1.36
CA ARG A 75 3.68 7.34 1.03
C ARG A 75 4.23 6.64 2.27
N LEU A 76 3.38 5.95 3.01
CA LEU A 76 3.69 5.41 4.34
C LEU A 76 3.61 3.89 4.35
N SER A 77 4.56 3.25 5.02
CA SER A 77 4.55 1.82 5.34
C SER A 77 4.54 1.66 6.84
N PHE A 78 3.67 0.79 7.32
CA PHE A 78 3.75 0.27 8.67
C PHE A 78 4.18 -1.19 8.56
N SER A 79 5.49 -1.47 8.69
CA SER A 79 6.05 -2.79 8.47
C SER A 79 7.27 -3.10 9.35
N PHE A 80 7.50 -4.39 9.62
CA PHE A 80 8.71 -5.13 10.08
C PHE A 80 9.54 -4.63 11.29
N SER A 81 9.28 -3.44 11.83
CA SER A 81 10.09 -2.83 12.87
C SER A 81 9.34 -2.80 14.19
N LEU A 82 9.78 -3.60 15.17
CA LEU A 82 9.31 -3.52 16.55
C LEU A 82 9.86 -2.28 17.25
N VAL A 83 8.96 -1.39 17.66
CA VAL A 83 9.30 -0.16 18.37
C VAL A 83 8.41 0.00 19.60
N LYS A 84 8.89 0.77 20.59
CA LYS A 84 8.20 0.95 21.88
C LYS A 84 6.82 1.61 21.78
N ASP A 85 6.61 2.47 20.79
CA ASP A 85 5.39 3.28 20.64
C ASP A 85 5.05 3.45 19.14
N PRO A 86 4.54 2.39 18.50
CA PRO A 86 4.25 2.38 17.08
C PRO A 86 3.05 3.25 16.71
N VAL A 87 2.00 3.22 17.55
CA VAL A 87 0.74 3.92 17.30
C VAL A 87 0.96 5.42 17.23
N SER A 88 1.65 6.00 18.21
CA SER A 88 1.89 7.45 18.22
C SER A 88 2.72 7.90 17.01
N ARG A 89 3.68 7.08 16.57
CA ARG A 89 4.48 7.38 15.36
C ARG A 89 3.62 7.36 14.10
N PHE A 90 2.79 6.33 13.97
CA PHE A 90 1.89 6.22 12.85
C PHE A 90 0.89 7.38 12.81
N LYS A 91 0.35 7.77 13.98
CA LYS A 91 -0.49 8.96 14.14
C LYS A 91 0.19 10.23 13.68
N VAL A 92 1.41 10.50 14.13
CA VAL A 92 2.15 11.70 13.69
C VAL A 92 2.41 11.68 12.18
N ALA A 93 2.71 10.51 11.60
CA ALA A 93 2.91 10.39 10.15
C ALA A 93 1.61 10.68 9.37
N LEU A 94 0.48 10.13 9.82
CA LEU A 94 -0.83 10.40 9.23
C LEU A 94 -1.24 11.87 9.37
N GLU A 95 -1.04 12.48 10.53
CA GLU A 95 -1.29 13.92 10.73
C GLU A 95 -0.38 14.78 9.85
N GLY A 96 0.90 14.39 9.72
CA GLY A 96 1.87 15.05 8.85
C GLY A 96 1.44 15.08 7.39
N SER A 97 0.71 14.07 6.93
CA SER A 97 0.18 13.96 5.57
C SER A 97 -1.06 14.81 5.28
N SER A 98 -1.62 15.45 6.32
CA SER A 98 -2.74 16.41 6.22
C SER A 98 -3.94 15.84 5.44
N CYS A 99 -4.42 16.54 4.40
CA CYS A 99 -5.56 16.17 3.56
C CYS A 99 -5.17 15.61 2.15
N LEU A 100 -3.88 15.34 1.91
CA LEU A 100 -3.37 14.80 0.64
C LEU A 100 -3.63 13.30 0.42
N SER A 101 -3.82 12.82 -0.80
CA SER A 101 -4.01 11.39 -1.05
C SER A 101 -2.89 10.51 -0.46
N LEU A 102 -3.26 9.33 0.04
CA LEU A 102 -2.38 8.41 0.75
C LEU A 102 -2.07 7.14 -0.05
N ASP A 103 -0.80 6.75 -0.01
CA ASP A 103 -0.26 5.49 -0.50
C ASP A 103 0.23 4.69 0.70
N LEU A 104 -0.60 3.78 1.23
CA LEU A 104 -0.40 3.11 2.51
C LEU A 104 -0.10 1.62 2.39
N GLU A 105 0.88 1.15 3.18
CA GLU A 105 1.11 -0.27 3.48
C GLU A 105 0.77 -0.54 4.94
N LEU A 106 -0.06 -1.54 5.17
CA LEU A 106 -0.38 -2.04 6.51
C LEU A 106 0.00 -3.50 6.60
N SER A 107 1.16 -3.75 7.20
CA SER A 107 1.65 -5.09 7.52
C SER A 107 2.29 -5.09 8.92
N PRO A 108 1.50 -4.86 9.99
CA PRO A 108 2.02 -4.89 11.35
C PRO A 108 2.71 -6.22 11.64
N ASP A 109 3.86 -6.18 12.32
CA ASP A 109 4.56 -7.39 12.76
C ASP A 109 3.67 -8.18 13.73
N ASP A 110 3.56 -9.50 13.53
CA ASP A 110 2.72 -10.37 14.36
C ASP A 110 3.17 -10.43 15.84
N GLN A 111 4.39 -9.99 16.14
CA GLN A 111 4.87 -9.83 17.51
C GLN A 111 4.19 -8.66 18.25
N TYR A 112 3.54 -7.73 17.56
CA TYR A 112 2.73 -6.72 18.22
C TYR A 112 1.49 -7.35 18.87
N PRO A 113 1.13 -6.97 20.11
CA PRO A 113 -0.13 -7.39 20.72
C PRO A 113 -1.32 -7.05 19.82
N ILE A 114 -2.34 -7.90 19.81
CA ILE A 114 -3.52 -7.72 18.94
C ILE A 114 -4.21 -6.37 19.13
N ASP A 115 -4.21 -5.80 20.34
CA ASP A 115 -4.79 -4.49 20.62
C ASP A 115 -4.01 -3.37 19.92
N VAL A 116 -2.68 -3.49 19.84
CA VAL A 116 -1.81 -2.55 19.11
C VAL A 116 -2.06 -2.66 17.61
N GLN A 117 -2.13 -3.89 17.08
CA GLN A 117 -2.46 -4.11 15.66
C GLN A 117 -3.84 -3.51 15.33
N ARG A 118 -4.85 -3.77 16.18
CA ARG A 118 -6.20 -3.21 16.04
C ARG A 118 -6.16 -1.69 16.02
N GLU A 119 -5.45 -1.05 16.95
CA GLU A 119 -5.36 0.41 17.02
C GLU A 119 -4.70 1.00 15.77
N ILE A 120 -3.65 0.34 15.22
CA ILE A 120 -3.02 0.74 13.95
C ILE A 120 -4.01 0.68 12.79
N TYR A 121 -4.76 -0.43 12.66
CA TYR A 121 -5.77 -0.56 11.61
C TYR A 121 -6.89 0.46 11.78
N GLN A 122 -7.45 0.64 12.97
CA GLN A 122 -8.49 1.63 13.26
C GLN A 122 -8.04 3.05 12.94
N LEU A 123 -6.80 3.38 13.30
CA LEU A 123 -6.20 4.66 12.99
C LEU A 123 -6.09 4.85 11.47
N ALA A 124 -5.58 3.86 10.73
CA ALA A 124 -5.54 3.92 9.27
C ALA A 124 -6.95 4.11 8.67
N ILE A 125 -7.92 3.30 9.11
CA ILE A 125 -9.31 3.29 8.63
C ILE A 125 -9.99 4.64 8.86
N SER A 126 -9.66 5.35 9.95
CA SER A 126 -10.20 6.70 10.20
C SER A 126 -9.75 7.74 9.14
N HIS A 127 -8.69 7.42 8.38
CA HIS A 127 -8.20 8.20 7.24
C HIS A 127 -8.50 7.54 5.88
N SER A 128 -9.48 6.63 5.79
CA SER A 128 -9.79 5.88 4.56
C SER A 128 -10.31 6.72 3.39
N TRP A 129 -11.01 7.82 3.66
CA TRP A 129 -11.56 8.77 2.67
C TRP A 129 -10.53 9.39 1.70
N ARG A 130 -9.25 9.28 2.05
CA ARG A 130 -8.09 9.85 1.36
C ARG A 130 -7.12 8.78 0.86
N TRP A 131 -7.42 7.49 1.04
CA TRP A 131 -6.60 6.41 0.49
C TRP A 131 -6.69 6.42 -1.04
N GLU A 132 -5.54 6.42 -1.71
CA GLU A 132 -5.43 6.27 -3.16
C GLU A 132 -4.90 4.89 -3.53
N ARG A 133 -3.86 4.45 -2.81
CA ARG A 133 -3.27 3.11 -2.95
C ARG A 133 -3.19 2.46 -1.59
N LEU A 134 -3.65 1.23 -1.48
CA LEU A 134 -3.59 0.45 -0.24
C LEU A 134 -2.94 -0.89 -0.50
N THR A 135 -1.98 -1.25 0.34
CA THR A 135 -1.49 -2.62 0.46
C THR A 135 -1.78 -3.11 1.86
N ILE A 136 -2.40 -4.28 1.98
CA ILE A 136 -2.68 -4.92 3.26
C ILE A 136 -2.11 -6.33 3.28
N THR A 137 -1.63 -6.74 4.45
CA THR A 137 -1.27 -8.13 4.74
C THR A 137 -2.17 -8.62 5.87
N PRO A 138 -3.44 -8.99 5.59
CA PRO A 138 -4.33 -9.46 6.63
C PRO A 138 -3.89 -10.81 7.20
N ASN A 139 -3.90 -10.92 8.52
CA ASN A 139 -3.85 -12.18 9.26
C ASN A 139 -5.23 -12.50 9.87
N HIS A 140 -5.41 -13.73 10.38
CA HIS A 140 -6.69 -14.16 10.96
C HIS A 140 -7.20 -13.27 12.10
N ALA A 141 -6.30 -12.63 12.84
CA ALA A 141 -6.65 -11.81 13.98
C ALA A 141 -7.15 -10.42 13.58
N VAL A 142 -6.70 -9.89 12.44
CA VAL A 142 -7.07 -8.54 11.95
C VAL A 142 -8.18 -8.53 10.91
N LEU A 143 -8.47 -9.66 10.25
CA LEU A 143 -9.57 -9.79 9.30
C LEU A 143 -10.92 -9.25 9.84
N PRO A 144 -11.34 -9.54 11.08
CA PRO A 144 -12.57 -8.98 11.63
C PRO A 144 -12.59 -7.45 11.72
N PHE A 145 -11.43 -6.77 11.72
CA PHE A 145 -11.36 -5.31 11.75
C PHE A 145 -11.49 -4.70 10.35
N LEU A 146 -11.24 -5.48 9.29
CA LEU A 146 -11.43 -4.97 7.93
C LEU A 146 -12.92 -4.71 7.61
N SER A 147 -13.85 -5.37 8.29
CA SER A 147 -15.28 -5.07 8.10
C SER A 147 -15.64 -3.64 8.49
N ASP A 148 -14.87 -2.99 9.37
CA ASP A 148 -15.09 -1.59 9.75
C ASP A 148 -14.90 -0.62 8.57
N ILE A 149 -14.20 -1.06 7.51
CA ILE A 149 -13.99 -0.29 6.28
C ILE A 149 -15.30 -0.11 5.51
N ARG A 150 -16.24 -1.07 5.59
CA ARG A 150 -17.50 -1.01 4.82
C ARG A 150 -18.32 0.24 5.11
N ALA A 151 -18.26 0.74 6.33
CA ALA A 151 -18.97 1.94 6.75
C ALA A 151 -18.21 3.24 6.41
N ARG A 152 -17.16 3.17 5.57
CA ARG A 152 -16.26 4.29 5.28
C ARG A 152 -16.29 4.68 3.82
N GLN A 153 -15.84 5.91 3.57
CA GLN A 153 -15.66 6.46 2.25
C GLN A 153 -14.35 5.95 1.65
N LEU A 154 -14.42 5.38 0.45
CA LEU A 154 -13.28 4.88 -0.31
C LEU A 154 -13.19 5.54 -1.70
N ASP A 155 -13.68 6.78 -1.81
CA ASP A 155 -13.88 7.50 -3.08
C ASP A 155 -12.59 7.72 -3.90
N ARG A 156 -11.43 7.64 -3.26
CA ARG A 156 -10.13 7.82 -3.91
C ARG A 156 -9.36 6.52 -4.13
N LEU A 157 -9.79 5.41 -3.52
CA LEU A 157 -9.04 4.16 -3.53
C LEU A 157 -9.09 3.59 -4.95
N SER A 158 -7.95 3.66 -5.65
CA SER A 158 -7.82 3.24 -7.04
C SER A 158 -7.00 1.96 -7.20
N HIS A 159 -6.11 1.67 -6.24
CA HIS A 159 -5.24 0.50 -6.28
C HIS A 159 -5.30 -0.25 -4.95
N LEU A 160 -5.56 -1.55 -5.03
CA LEU A 160 -5.56 -2.46 -3.89
C LEU A 160 -4.57 -3.60 -4.12
N VAL A 161 -3.67 -3.80 -3.17
CA VAL A 161 -2.75 -4.94 -3.11
C VAL A 161 -3.05 -5.72 -1.85
N VAL A 162 -3.21 -7.03 -1.96
CA VAL A 162 -3.53 -7.89 -0.81
C VAL A 162 -2.53 -9.03 -0.75
N HIS A 163 -1.73 -9.09 0.32
CA HIS A 163 -0.82 -10.20 0.59
C HIS A 163 -1.46 -11.16 1.58
N CYS A 164 -1.66 -12.42 1.18
CA CYS A 164 -2.28 -13.45 2.02
C CYS A 164 -1.29 -14.60 2.29
N PRO A 165 -0.23 -14.41 3.12
CA PRO A 165 0.77 -15.46 3.31
C PRO A 165 0.24 -16.69 4.07
N GLU A 166 -0.85 -16.56 4.83
CA GLU A 166 -1.29 -17.60 5.79
C GLU A 166 -2.81 -17.75 5.95
N LEU A 167 -3.61 -17.28 4.98
CA LEU A 167 -5.07 -17.38 5.05
C LEU A 167 -5.56 -18.66 4.37
N TRP A 168 -5.63 -19.75 5.12
CA TRP A 168 -6.02 -21.08 4.61
C TRP A 168 -7.53 -21.34 4.68
N THR A 169 -8.29 -20.42 5.27
CA THR A 169 -9.75 -20.55 5.40
C THR A 169 -10.47 -19.66 4.40
N PRO A 170 -11.50 -20.16 3.71
CA PRO A 170 -12.31 -19.37 2.79
C PRO A 170 -13.13 -18.34 3.58
N LEU A 171 -12.59 -17.15 3.73
CA LEU A 171 -13.24 -16.01 4.38
C LEU A 171 -13.55 -14.92 3.35
N PRO A 172 -14.71 -14.26 3.44
CA PRO A 172 -15.01 -13.12 2.58
C PRO A 172 -14.19 -11.89 3.00
N ILE A 173 -13.59 -11.20 2.03
CA ILE A 173 -13.00 -9.87 2.17
C ILE A 173 -13.81 -8.93 1.28
N ASP A 174 -14.77 -8.25 1.90
CA ASP A 174 -15.91 -7.60 1.22
C ASP A 174 -15.76 -6.13 1.81
N ALA A 175 -14.70 -5.80 2.55
CA ALA A 175 -14.33 -4.46 3.01
C ALA A 175 -14.25 -3.39 1.89
N PHE A 176 -14.03 -3.81 0.64
CA PHE A 176 -13.74 -2.93 -0.49
C PHE A 176 -14.83 -2.90 -1.56
N GLN A 177 -15.99 -3.52 -1.32
CA GLN A 177 -17.09 -3.60 -2.28
C GLN A 177 -17.58 -2.20 -2.73
N ASP A 178 -17.55 -1.22 -1.81
CA ASP A 178 -18.06 0.15 -1.99
C ASP A 178 -16.92 1.15 -2.31
N ALA A 179 -15.95 0.75 -3.14
CA ALA A 179 -14.81 1.58 -3.56
C ALA A 179 -14.97 2.04 -5.03
N PRO A 180 -15.71 3.13 -5.32
CA PRO A 180 -16.11 3.46 -6.68
C PRO A 180 -14.94 3.80 -7.62
N ALA A 181 -13.80 4.24 -7.10
CA ALA A 181 -12.62 4.54 -7.90
C ALA A 181 -11.67 3.34 -8.09
N LEU A 182 -11.97 2.17 -7.49
CA LEU A 182 -11.06 1.03 -7.50
C LEU A 182 -10.98 0.43 -8.90
N GLN A 183 -9.77 0.44 -9.45
CA GLN A 183 -9.46 0.07 -10.84
C GLN A 183 -8.46 -1.07 -10.93
N THR A 184 -7.48 -1.08 -10.03
CA THR A 184 -6.39 -2.07 -10.03
C THR A 184 -6.45 -2.92 -8.79
N ILE A 185 -6.41 -4.24 -8.97
CA ILE A 185 -6.28 -5.20 -7.87
C ILE A 185 -5.10 -6.15 -8.12
N LYS A 186 -4.31 -6.37 -7.07
CA LYS A 186 -3.12 -7.24 -7.10
C LYS A 186 -3.11 -8.17 -5.90
N PRO A 187 -3.74 -9.34 -5.97
CA PRO A 187 -3.61 -10.33 -4.92
C PRO A 187 -2.25 -11.06 -5.04
N HIS A 188 -1.58 -11.26 -3.90
CA HIS A 188 -0.31 -11.94 -3.76
C HIS A 188 -0.43 -13.10 -2.76
N HIS A 189 0.34 -14.17 -3.01
CA HIS A 189 0.39 -15.40 -2.19
C HIS A 189 -0.92 -16.19 -2.15
N ASN A 190 -0.86 -17.44 -1.66
CA ASN A 190 -1.99 -18.36 -1.67
C ASN A 190 -3.17 -17.79 -0.85
N TYR A 191 -4.21 -17.32 -1.53
CA TYR A 191 -5.41 -16.80 -0.87
C TYR A 191 -6.35 -17.89 -0.33
N GLY A 192 -6.01 -19.19 -0.42
CA GLY A 192 -6.69 -20.26 0.35
C GLY A 192 -8.23 -20.32 0.24
N GLY A 193 -8.79 -19.87 -0.89
CA GLY A 193 -10.24 -19.76 -1.10
C GLY A 193 -10.91 -18.51 -0.52
N VAL A 194 -10.15 -17.50 -0.11
CA VAL A 194 -10.65 -16.15 0.23
C VAL A 194 -11.48 -15.61 -0.93
N ARG A 195 -12.65 -15.07 -0.61
CA ARG A 195 -13.58 -14.50 -1.58
C ARG A 195 -13.58 -13.00 -1.45
N PHE A 196 -13.06 -12.31 -2.45
CA PHE A 196 -13.15 -10.87 -2.50
C PHE A 196 -14.56 -10.46 -2.93
N GLU A 197 -15.12 -9.44 -2.30
CA GLU A 197 -16.27 -8.69 -2.84
C GLU A 197 -15.79 -7.28 -3.18
N LEU A 198 -15.91 -6.93 -4.45
CA LEU A 198 -15.29 -5.78 -5.08
C LEU A 198 -16.30 -5.04 -5.95
N PRO A 199 -16.02 -3.77 -6.32
CA PRO A 199 -16.74 -3.03 -7.35
C PRO A 199 -16.37 -3.58 -8.73
N TRP A 200 -16.84 -4.80 -9.03
CA TRP A 200 -16.41 -5.62 -10.16
C TRP A 200 -16.41 -4.90 -11.52
N ASN A 201 -17.38 -4.00 -11.74
CA ASN A 201 -17.54 -3.24 -12.98
C ASN A 201 -16.45 -2.17 -13.19
N ASN A 202 -15.78 -1.75 -12.11
CA ASN A 202 -14.80 -0.65 -12.15
C ASN A 202 -13.37 -1.18 -12.33
N ILE A 203 -13.16 -2.48 -12.10
CA ILE A 203 -11.85 -3.12 -12.20
C ILE A 203 -11.44 -3.25 -13.68
N VAL A 204 -10.32 -2.61 -14.01
CA VAL A 204 -9.72 -2.57 -15.35
C VAL A 204 -8.38 -3.31 -15.40
N GLU A 205 -7.71 -3.45 -14.26
CA GLU A 205 -6.43 -4.15 -14.15
C GLU A 205 -6.45 -5.20 -13.03
N PHE A 206 -6.11 -6.44 -13.38
CA PHE A 206 -6.00 -7.55 -12.44
C PHE A 206 -4.64 -8.22 -12.59
N TYR A 207 -3.88 -8.27 -11.49
CA TYR A 207 -2.56 -8.91 -11.44
C TYR A 207 -2.52 -10.01 -10.38
N ASP A 208 -2.63 -11.25 -10.81
CA ASP A 208 -2.46 -12.42 -9.97
C ASP A 208 -0.98 -12.78 -9.83
N TYR A 209 -0.42 -12.55 -8.64
CA TYR A 209 0.95 -12.92 -8.28
C TYR A 209 0.99 -14.08 -7.30
N THR A 210 0.00 -14.96 -7.34
CA THR A 210 0.02 -16.13 -6.46
C THR A 210 1.09 -17.13 -6.86
N SER A 211 1.37 -18.08 -5.97
CA SER A 211 2.26 -19.22 -6.21
C SER A 211 1.46 -20.48 -5.84
N SER A 212 0.88 -21.17 -6.81
CA SER A 212 -0.02 -22.29 -6.58
C SER A 212 0.79 -23.56 -6.38
N VAL A 213 0.59 -24.21 -5.23
CA VAL A 213 0.94 -25.62 -5.04
C VAL A 213 -0.29 -26.51 -5.27
N GLU A 214 -1.50 -25.95 -5.40
CA GLU A 214 -2.78 -26.69 -5.46
C GLU A 214 -3.73 -26.23 -6.59
N SER A 215 -4.45 -27.18 -7.21
CA SER A 215 -5.39 -26.97 -8.33
C SER A 215 -6.63 -26.12 -7.98
N VAL A 216 -6.97 -26.02 -6.70
CA VAL A 216 -8.08 -25.20 -6.16
C VAL A 216 -7.87 -23.71 -6.46
N SER A 217 -6.63 -23.27 -6.70
CA SER A 217 -6.30 -21.88 -7.03
C SER A 217 -6.82 -21.42 -8.38
N MET A 218 -6.92 -22.32 -9.38
CA MET A 218 -7.24 -21.92 -10.76
C MET A 218 -8.72 -21.54 -10.94
N HIS A 219 -9.63 -22.30 -10.33
CA HIS A 219 -11.07 -22.01 -10.38
C HIS A 219 -11.39 -20.62 -9.82
N HIS A 220 -10.76 -20.23 -8.72
CA HIS A 220 -10.95 -18.91 -8.12
C HIS A 220 -10.50 -17.77 -9.03
N VAL A 221 -9.35 -17.92 -9.70
CA VAL A 221 -8.86 -16.93 -10.66
C VAL A 221 -9.84 -16.79 -11.83
N ILE A 222 -10.33 -17.90 -12.37
CA ILE A 222 -11.33 -17.89 -13.44
C ILE A 222 -12.63 -17.23 -12.98
N ASP A 223 -13.13 -17.59 -11.80
CA ASP A 223 -14.36 -17.02 -11.22
C ASP A 223 -14.23 -15.50 -11.02
N MET A 224 -13.07 -15.02 -10.58
CA MET A 224 -12.79 -13.58 -10.47
C MET A 224 -12.74 -12.92 -11.85
N ILE A 225 -12.02 -13.49 -12.82
CA ILE A 225 -11.95 -12.95 -14.18
C ILE A 225 -13.34 -12.88 -14.81
N GLN A 226 -14.19 -13.88 -14.57
CA GLN A 226 -15.58 -13.90 -15.04
C GLN A 226 -16.42 -12.74 -14.48
N ARG A 227 -16.08 -12.23 -13.30
CA ARG A 227 -16.75 -11.07 -12.69
C ARG A 227 -16.26 -9.72 -13.19
N PHE A 228 -15.12 -9.61 -13.88
CA PHE A 228 -14.60 -8.34 -14.42
C PHE A 228 -15.05 -8.10 -15.87
N PRO A 229 -16.19 -7.43 -16.13
CA PRO A 229 -16.67 -7.23 -17.51
C PRO A 229 -15.79 -6.26 -18.31
N ASN A 230 -15.15 -5.29 -17.66
CA ASN A 230 -14.43 -4.18 -18.28
C ASN A 230 -12.90 -4.33 -18.17
N ILE A 231 -12.40 -5.55 -17.94
CA ILE A 231 -10.97 -5.78 -17.76
C ILE A 231 -10.19 -5.40 -19.04
N GLU A 232 -9.15 -4.60 -18.87
CA GLU A 232 -8.22 -4.17 -19.93
C GLU A 232 -6.87 -4.89 -19.81
N THR A 233 -6.37 -5.06 -18.59
CA THR A 233 -5.12 -5.80 -18.31
C THR A 233 -5.39 -6.99 -17.42
N LEU A 234 -5.05 -8.18 -17.91
CA LEU A 234 -5.08 -9.43 -17.17
C LEU A 234 -3.67 -10.02 -17.11
N TYR A 235 -3.08 -10.01 -15.92
CA TYR A 235 -1.78 -10.60 -15.65
C TYR A 235 -1.91 -11.78 -14.68
N ALA A 236 -1.69 -12.99 -15.16
CA ALA A 236 -1.75 -14.25 -14.41
C ALA A 236 -0.66 -15.21 -14.94
N PRO A 237 0.62 -14.95 -14.66
CA PRO A 237 1.77 -15.60 -15.32
C PRO A 237 2.09 -17.01 -14.79
N MET A 238 1.21 -17.62 -14.00
CA MET A 238 1.64 -18.64 -13.04
C MET A 238 1.76 -20.09 -13.57
N MET A 239 2.81 -20.80 -13.09
CA MET A 239 3.36 -22.06 -13.63
C MET A 239 3.04 -23.35 -12.83
N CYS A 240 2.69 -24.41 -13.58
CA CYS A 240 2.88 -25.86 -13.35
C CYS A 240 2.40 -26.49 -12.02
N SER A 241 1.14 -26.94 -12.01
CA SER A 241 0.81 -28.19 -11.31
C SER A 241 1.31 -29.38 -12.15
N PRO A 242 2.13 -30.31 -11.63
CA PRO A 242 2.44 -31.57 -12.31
C PRO A 242 1.20 -32.48 -12.49
N PHE A 243 0.08 -32.12 -11.86
CA PHE A 243 -1.23 -32.75 -11.99
C PHE A 243 -2.18 -31.77 -12.67
N SER A 244 -2.08 -31.68 -14.00
CA SER A 244 -3.07 -30.97 -14.83
C SER A 244 -4.38 -31.75 -14.79
N THR A 245 -5.22 -31.48 -13.79
CA THR A 245 -6.64 -31.78 -13.93
C THR A 245 -7.18 -30.88 -15.03
N VAL A 246 -7.78 -31.49 -16.06
CA VAL A 246 -8.44 -30.77 -17.15
C VAL A 246 -9.56 -29.92 -16.57
N VAL A 247 -9.28 -28.66 -16.27
CA VAL A 247 -10.31 -27.69 -15.92
C VAL A 247 -11.08 -27.39 -17.20
N SER A 248 -12.26 -27.99 -17.33
CA SER A 248 -13.25 -27.63 -18.35
C SER A 248 -14.09 -26.50 -17.80
N ILE A 249 -13.96 -25.31 -18.39
CA ILE A 249 -14.84 -24.19 -18.10
C ILE A 249 -16.06 -24.34 -19.00
N ALA A 250 -17.24 -24.36 -18.40
CA ALA A 250 -18.48 -24.68 -19.10
C ALA A 250 -18.86 -23.64 -20.18
N THR A 251 -18.38 -22.41 -20.04
CA THR A 251 -18.69 -21.29 -20.95
C THR A 251 -17.47 -20.40 -21.14
N PRO A 252 -16.94 -20.26 -22.37
CA PRO A 252 -15.98 -19.22 -22.68
C PRO A 252 -16.58 -17.84 -22.39
N PHE A 253 -15.80 -16.93 -21.83
CA PHE A 253 -16.23 -15.57 -21.54
C PHE A 253 -15.56 -14.60 -22.52
N VAL A 254 -16.36 -13.70 -23.09
CA VAL A 254 -15.91 -12.67 -24.03
C VAL A 254 -15.40 -11.47 -23.24
N ARG A 255 -14.21 -10.98 -23.58
CA ARG A 255 -13.64 -9.73 -23.02
C ARG A 255 -13.25 -8.78 -24.14
N THR A 256 -14.20 -7.95 -24.54
CA THR A 256 -14.02 -6.98 -25.62
C THR A 256 -13.05 -5.85 -25.27
N SER A 257 -12.90 -5.54 -23.98
CA SER A 257 -12.04 -4.46 -23.49
C SER A 257 -10.60 -4.91 -23.24
N LEU A 258 -10.30 -6.20 -23.30
CA LEU A 258 -8.98 -6.71 -22.95
C LEU A 258 -7.93 -6.29 -23.99
N ARG A 259 -6.86 -5.65 -23.54
CA ARG A 259 -5.74 -5.14 -24.34
C ARG A 259 -4.45 -5.89 -24.05
N ASP A 260 -4.22 -6.19 -22.78
CA ASP A 260 -2.98 -6.79 -22.29
C ASP A 260 -3.28 -8.10 -21.56
N LEU A 261 -2.75 -9.20 -22.09
CA LEU A 261 -2.90 -10.54 -21.52
C LEU A 261 -1.53 -11.16 -21.25
N THR A 262 -1.29 -11.53 -20.00
CA THR A 262 -0.21 -12.44 -19.62
C THR A 262 -0.83 -13.65 -18.95
N ALA A 263 -0.82 -14.80 -19.64
CA ALA A 263 -1.28 -16.08 -19.08
C ALA A 263 -0.50 -17.23 -19.71
N CYS A 264 -0.21 -18.27 -18.92
CA CYS A 264 0.41 -19.51 -19.41
C CYS A 264 -0.49 -20.75 -19.27
N GLU A 265 -1.62 -20.63 -18.56
CA GLU A 265 -2.51 -21.76 -18.30
C GLU A 265 -3.52 -22.00 -19.42
N GLY A 266 -3.52 -23.23 -19.96
CA GLY A 266 -4.39 -23.63 -21.06
C GLY A 266 -5.89 -23.41 -20.79
N PRO A 267 -6.44 -23.68 -19.59
CA PRO A 267 -7.84 -23.39 -19.28
C PRO A 267 -8.21 -21.91 -19.38
N ILE A 268 -7.35 -21.00 -18.93
CA ILE A 268 -7.57 -19.54 -19.05
C ILE A 268 -7.59 -19.16 -20.52
N LEU A 269 -6.58 -19.60 -21.29
CA LEU A 269 -6.46 -19.31 -22.72
C LEU A 269 -7.63 -19.87 -23.54
N ARG A 270 -8.13 -21.08 -23.22
CA ARG A 270 -9.27 -21.69 -23.91
C ARG A 270 -10.61 -21.04 -23.59
N SER A 271 -10.70 -20.34 -22.48
CA SER A 271 -11.97 -19.77 -21.98
C SER A 271 -12.09 -18.30 -22.26
N LEU A 272 -11.00 -17.65 -22.66
CA LEU A 272 -11.01 -16.27 -23.08
C LEU A 272 -11.35 -16.19 -24.56
N VAL A 273 -12.43 -15.50 -24.89
CA VAL A 273 -12.75 -15.13 -26.27
C VAL A 273 -12.43 -13.65 -26.44
N LEU A 274 -11.45 -13.39 -27.30
CA LEU A 274 -11.10 -12.03 -27.75
C LEU A 274 -11.97 -11.65 -28.96
N PRO A 275 -12.33 -10.37 -29.10
CA PRO A 275 -13.06 -9.88 -30.28
C PRO A 275 -12.26 -10.05 -31.57
#